data_AF-A0A392V8B2-F1
#
_entry.id   AF-A0A392V8B2-F1
#
_cell.length_a   1.000
_cell.length_b   1.000
_cell.length_c   1.000
_cell.angle_alpha   90.00
_cell.angle_beta   90.00
_cell.angle_gamma   90.00
#
_symmetry.space_group_name_H-M   'P 1'
#
loop_
_entity.id
_entity.type
_entity.pdbx_description
1 polymer ?
#
loop_
_entity_poly.entity_id
_entity_poly.type
_entity_poly.pdbx_seq_one_letter_code
_entity_poly.pdbx_strand_id
1 'polypeptide(L)' 'TVKLRIGFDGVAIVWEIFKREFLRMYFPADVKNKKVIEFMELKQGNLLVAEYLAKFEALCVFSPHYNTVEAEE' A
#
# COMPACT_ATOMS: atom_id res chain seq x y z
N THR A 1 4.39 27.85 10.40
CA THR A 1 5.09 28.24 9.16
C THR A 1 6.06 27.15 8.76
N VAL A 2 5.70 26.30 7.81
CA VAL A 2 6.56 25.19 7.38
C VAL A 2 7.67 25.76 6.49
N LYS A 3 8.92 25.67 6.96
CA LYS A 3 10.10 26.24 6.31
C LYS A 3 10.47 25.33 5.13
N LEU A 4 10.17 25.79 3.91
CA LEU A 4 10.56 25.13 2.66
C LEU A 4 12.10 25.02 2.63
N ARG A 5 12.63 23.79 2.74
CA ARG A 5 14.03 23.51 2.43
C ARG A 5 14.13 23.38 0.91
N ILE A 6 14.89 24.30 0.32
CA ILE A 6 15.23 24.33 -1.11
C ILE A 6 16.01 23.05 -1.42
N GLY A 7 15.55 22.28 -2.42
CA GLY A 7 16.26 21.11 -2.93
C GLY A 7 17.43 21.51 -3.84
N PHE A 8 18.32 20.54 -4.10
CA PHE A 8 19.44 20.69 -5.03
C PHE A 8 18.93 21.24 -6.37
N ASP A 9 19.56 22.31 -6.86
CA ASP A 9 19.18 23.15 -8.03
C ASP A 9 18.14 24.27 -7.83
N GLY A 10 17.76 24.61 -6.59
CA GLY A 10 16.99 25.85 -6.35
C GLY A 10 15.51 25.77 -6.71
N VAL A 11 15.04 24.61 -7.18
CA VAL A 11 13.63 24.36 -7.46
C VAL A 11 12.93 24.00 -6.15
N ALA A 12 11.88 24.74 -5.79
CA ALA A 12 11.01 24.36 -4.68
C ALA A 12 10.52 22.93 -4.93
N ILE A 13 10.75 22.01 -3.99
CA ILE A 13 10.21 20.65 -4.09
C ILE A 13 8.69 20.80 -4.05
N VAL A 14 8.06 20.75 -5.23
CA VAL A 14 6.62 20.70 -5.36
C VAL A 14 6.15 19.49 -4.56
N TRP A 15 5.12 19.65 -3.74
CA TRP A 15 4.60 18.60 -2.87
C TRP A 15 4.38 17.26 -3.60
N GLU A 16 4.03 17.31 -4.88
CA GLU A 16 3.91 16.15 -5.77
C GLU A 16 5.23 15.39 -5.99
N ILE A 17 6.36 16.08 -6.12
CA ILE A 17 7.69 15.46 -6.26
C ILE A 17 8.09 14.80 -4.95
N PHE A 18 7.86 15.47 -3.82
CA PHE A 18 8.09 14.89 -2.50
C PHE A 18 7.27 13.60 -2.31
N LYS A 19 5.96 13.64 -2.59
CA LYS A 19 5.10 12.44 -2.50
C LYS A 19 5.60 11.31 -3.38
N ARG A 20 5.97 11.59 -4.63
CA ARG A 20 6.50 10.57 -5.56
C ARG A 20 7.77 9.92 -5.03
N GLU A 21 8.76 10.72 -4.63
CA GLU A 21 10.04 10.21 -4.13
C GLU A 21 9.89 9.52 -2.77
N PHE A 22 9.02 10.04 -1.90
CA PHE A 22 8.68 9.41 -0.63
C PHE A 22 8.04 8.03 -0.84
N LEU A 23 7.02 7.93 -1.69
CA LEU A 23 6.41 6.64 -2.01
C LEU A 23 7.43 5.70 -2.67
N ARG A 24 8.30 6.19 -3.55
CA ARG A 24 9.36 5.37 -4.17
C ARG A 24 10.37 4.83 -3.15
N MET A 25 10.81 5.65 -2.19
CA MET A 25 11.83 5.28 -1.20
C MET A 25 11.28 4.48 -0.03
N TYR A 26 10.05 4.76 0.42
CA TYR A 26 9.47 4.17 1.64
C TYR A 26 8.37 3.15 1.34
N PHE A 27 7.81 3.14 0.13
CA PHE A 27 6.92 2.10 -0.39
C PHE A 27 7.52 1.47 -1.67
N PRO A 28 8.71 0.84 -1.60
CA PRO A 28 9.22 0.10 -2.73
C PRO A 28 8.21 -0.97 -3.16
N ALA A 29 8.23 -1.36 -4.44
CA ALA A 29 7.37 -2.42 -4.97
C ALA A 29 7.41 -3.69 -4.10
N ASP A 30 8.52 -3.91 -3.39
CA ASP A 30 8.71 -4.96 -2.39
C ASP A 30 7.67 -4.93 -1.25
N VAL A 31 7.27 -3.77 -0.75
CA VAL A 31 6.26 -3.68 0.32
C VAL A 31 4.89 -4.07 -0.21
N LYS A 32 4.52 -3.60 -1.40
CA LYS A 32 3.27 -3.96 -2.05
C LYS A 32 3.25 -5.46 -2.40
N ASN A 33 4.33 -5.97 -2.99
CA ASN A 33 4.49 -7.38 -3.33
C ASN A 33 4.45 -8.26 -2.08
N LYS A 34 5.08 -7.83 -0.98
CA LYS A 34 5.02 -8.54 0.30
C LYS A 34 3.59 -8.61 0.85
N LYS A 35 2.81 -7.53 0.72
CA LYS A 35 1.39 -7.52 1.10
C LYS A 35 0.53 -8.41 0.21
N VAL A 36 0.83 -8.50 -1.08
CA VAL A 36 0.17 -9.44 -2.00
C VAL A 36 0.50 -10.89 -1.64
N ILE A 37 1.77 -11.20 -1.35
CA ILE A 37 2.18 -12.55 -0.91
C ILE A 37 1.53 -12.90 0.43
N GLU A 38 1.53 -11.97 1.40
CA GLU A 38 0.88 -12.13 2.69
C GLU A 38 -0.63 -12.41 2.54
N PHE A 39 -1.29 -11.76 1.58
CA PHE A 39 -2.68 -12.04 1.23
C PHE A 39 -2.87 -13.41 0.59
N MET A 40 -2.03 -13.77 -0.40
CA MET A 40 -2.14 -15.06 -1.10
C MET A 40 -1.88 -16.26 -0.19
N GLU A 41 -1.00 -16.09 0.81
CA GLU A 41 -0.70 -17.12 1.80
C GLU A 41 -1.61 -17.06 3.04
N LEU A 42 -2.53 -16.09 3.11
CA LEU A 42 -3.43 -15.94 4.25
C LEU A 42 -4.33 -17.17 4.38
N LYS A 43 -4.14 -17.92 5.46
CA LYS A 43 -4.98 -19.04 5.87
C LYS A 43 -5.49 -18.77 7.28
N GLN A 44 -6.71 -19.21 7.59
CA GLN A 44 -7.26 -19.03 8.94
C GLN A 44 -6.36 -19.69 9.99
N GLY A 45 -5.88 -20.90 9.75
CA GLY A 45 -5.03 -21.63 10.70
C GLY A 45 -5.69 -21.74 12.07
N ASN A 46 -5.01 -21.25 13.11
CA ASN A 46 -5.52 -21.20 14.48
C ASN A 46 -6.14 -19.86 14.87
N LEU A 47 -6.30 -18.92 13.92
CA LEU A 47 -6.91 -17.62 14.20
C LEU A 47 -8.41 -17.77 14.46
N LEU A 48 -8.92 -16.91 15.33
CA LEU A 48 -10.37 -16.73 15.43
C LEU A 48 -10.91 -16.16 14.12
N VAL A 49 -12.14 -16.51 13.78
CA VAL A 49 -12.79 -16.05 12.54
C VAL A 49 -12.77 -14.52 12.43
N ALA A 50 -13.00 -13.82 13.55
CA ALA A 50 -12.95 -12.35 13.59
C ALA A 50 -11.55 -11.78 13.29
N GLU A 51 -10.49 -12.42 13.80
CA GLU A 51 -9.11 -11.99 13.56
C GLU A 51 -8.68 -12.27 12.13
N TYR A 52 -9.12 -13.40 11.57
CA TYR A 52 -8.91 -13.72 10.17
C TYR A 52 -9.62 -12.71 9.27
N LEU A 53 -10.88 -12.38 9.55
CA LEU A 53 -11.66 -11.42 8.77
C LEU A 53 -10.99 -10.04 8.76
N ALA A 54 -10.56 -9.55 9.93
CA ALA A 54 -9.85 -8.27 10.03
C ALA A 54 -8.55 -8.26 9.19
N LYS A 55 -7.80 -9.37 9.19
CA LYS A 55 -6.60 -9.51 8.34
C LYS A 55 -6.94 -9.58 6.87
N PHE A 56 -8.02 -10.28 6.51
CA PHE A 56 -8.49 -10.39 5.14
C PHE A 56 -8.89 -9.01 4.58
N GLU A 57 -9.70 -8.23 5.30
CA GLU A 57 -10.10 -6.88 4.90
C GLU A 57 -8.91 -5.93 4.76
N ALA A 58 -7.93 -6.02 5.67
CA ALA A 58 -6.73 -5.19 5.60
C ALA A 58 -5.83 -5.51 4.40
N LEU A 59 -5.88 -6.75 3.90
CA LEU A 59 -4.98 -7.24 2.85
C LEU A 59 -5.64 -7.34 1.47
N CYS A 60 -6.97 -7.45 1.38
CA CYS A 60 -7.68 -7.63 0.12
C CYS A 60 -7.50 -6.45 -0.85
N VAL A 61 -7.34 -5.24 -0.31
CA VAL A 61 -7.08 -4.00 -1.08
C VAL A 61 -5.79 -4.06 -1.93
N PHE A 62 -4.87 -4.96 -1.59
CA PHE A 62 -3.62 -5.13 -2.32
C PHE A 62 -3.74 -6.12 -3.49
N SER A 63 -4.82 -6.90 -3.56
CA SER A 63 -5.03 -7.90 -4.62
C SER A 63 -5.82 -7.31 -5.80
N PRO A 64 -5.23 -7.23 -7.01
CA PRO A 64 -5.95 -6.74 -8.19
C PRO A 64 -7.15 -7.62 -8.58
N HIS A 65 -7.09 -8.92 -8.24
CA HIS A 65 -8.06 -9.94 -8.67
C HIS A 65 -9.36 -9.96 -7.84
N TYR A 66 -9.39 -9.28 -6.68
CA TYR A 66 -10.61 -9.14 -5.86
C TYR A 66 -11.37 -7.84 -6.14
N ASN A 67 -10.71 -6.82 -6.69
CA ASN A 67 -11.38 -5.60 -7.15
C ASN A 67 -12.06 -5.78 -8.54
N THR A 68 -11.96 -6.97 -9.14
CA THR A 68 -12.60 -7.32 -10.42
C THR A 68 -13.89 -8.13 -10.29
N VAL A 69 -14.49 -8.22 -9.10
CA VAL A 69 -15.82 -8.83 -8.89
C VAL A 69 -16.89 -7.77 -8.53
N GLU A 70 -16.95 -6.70 -9.32
CA GLU A 70 -18.17 -5.89 -9.52
C GLU A 70 -18.45 -5.77 -11.03
N ALA A 71 -18.36 -6.88 -11.75
CA ALA A 71 -18.84 -6.99 -13.12
C ALA A 71 -19.43 -8.38 -13.33
N GLU A 72 -20.49 -8.68 -12.57
CA GLU A 72 -21.61 -9.56 -12.94
C GLU A 72 -22.49 -9.77 -11.70
N GLU A 73 -23.47 -8.87 -11.53
CA GLU A 73 -24.85 -9.24 -11.19
C GLU A 73 -25.81 -8.33 -11.98
#